data_AF-A0A9E5Y4T8-F1
#
_entry.id   AF-A0A9E5Y4T8-F1
#
_cell.length_a   1.000
_cell.length_b   1.000
_cell.length_c   1.000
_cell.angle_alpha   90.00
_cell.angle_beta   90.00
_cell.angle_gamma   90.00
#
_symmetry.space_group_name_H-M   'P 1'
#
loop_
_entity.id
_entity.type
_entity.pdbx_description
1 polymer ?
#
loop_
_entity_poly.entity_id
_entity_poly.type
_entity_poly.pdbx_seq_one_letter_code
_entity_poly.pdbx_strand_id
1 'polypeptide(L)'
;AIYLKAGNQFLETFFLTQNLERFATTLLGHGGGPIFYIVVLALGLFPLSVVVPRGLGQGFGYLKSCYQGKELGLGERLTLFAFVSFLWIFLLLTVAATKQINYIVPAIPFLAIIIAEGLKEGQELVGWSRFLLFVVAAAVGAAALVLIFGLDILWANLDRLIRFDSTEYAFPQSPPHHVKPWGIALLMVDCIALWLFVGGRGLLRQFLSGLLFSTFLVILFLPFLARTFQGPAKEMAQDVRTVIHGEESQGGHKVRIVSFGLWKPSMIFYLGHPIKRIKVKHPERLNKALSDSDICIVFTRQRLLERLHKVAPGFYVIKTNNGYLLGGNLRAKGLFQGKEPLKKHI
;
A
#
# COMPACT_ATOMS: atom_id res chain seq x y z
N ALA A 1 -7.55 2.01 28.21
CA ALA A 1 -7.05 0.64 28.41
C ALA A 1 -5.54 0.50 28.22
N ILE A 2 -4.94 0.95 27.10
CA ILE A 2 -3.48 0.79 26.85
C ILE A 2 -2.62 1.74 27.69
N TYR A 3 -3.02 3.02 27.81
CA TYR A 3 -2.32 3.97 28.69
C TYR A 3 -2.27 3.50 30.15
N LEU A 4 -3.36 2.91 30.66
CA LEU A 4 -3.40 2.34 32.02
C LEU A 4 -2.40 1.19 32.23
N LYS A 5 -1.93 0.54 31.15
CA LYS A 5 -0.95 -0.57 31.22
C LYS A 5 0.50 -0.13 30.96
N ALA A 6 0.69 0.90 30.12
CA ALA A 6 2.02 1.32 29.65
C ALA A 6 2.45 2.72 30.14
N GLY A 7 1.56 3.46 30.80
CA GLY A 7 1.84 4.76 31.40
C GLY A 7 2.53 5.75 30.46
N ASN A 8 3.57 6.42 30.95
CA ASN A 8 4.32 7.43 30.20
C ASN A 8 4.99 6.89 28.93
N GLN A 9 5.36 5.61 28.90
CA GLN A 9 5.95 4.98 27.71
C GLN A 9 4.97 4.99 26.53
N PHE A 10 3.66 4.89 26.79
CA PHE A 10 2.64 5.06 25.77
C PHE A 10 2.60 6.51 25.25
N LEU A 11 2.64 7.51 26.13
CA LEU A 11 2.60 8.91 25.71
C LEU A 11 3.82 9.28 24.85
N GLU A 12 5.01 8.87 25.29
CA GLU A 12 6.24 9.06 24.55
C GLU A 12 6.18 8.36 23.19
N THR A 13 5.88 7.07 23.18
CA THR A 13 5.84 6.31 21.92
C THR A 13 4.74 6.82 20.97
N PHE A 14 3.55 7.12 21.48
CA PHE A 14 2.42 7.52 20.66
C PHE A 14 2.58 8.94 20.13
N PHE A 15 2.81 9.93 21.00
CA PHE A 15 2.87 11.34 20.58
C PHE A 15 4.22 11.69 19.95
N LEU A 16 5.34 11.30 20.56
CA LEU A 16 6.66 11.66 20.04
C LEU A 16 7.01 10.76 18.85
N THR A 17 7.11 9.45 19.03
CA THR A 17 7.59 8.56 17.96
C THR A 17 6.58 8.36 16.82
N GLN A 18 5.30 8.10 17.13
CA GLN A 18 4.32 7.78 16.08
C GLN A 18 3.63 8.99 15.45
N ASN A 19 3.70 10.19 16.03
CA ASN A 19 3.11 11.38 15.42
C ASN A 19 4.18 12.40 15.05
N LEU A 20 4.93 12.91 16.03
CA LEU A 20 5.89 13.99 15.81
C LEU A 20 7.07 13.54 14.93
N GLU A 21 7.73 12.43 15.27
CA GLU A 21 8.85 11.88 14.50
C GLU A 21 8.39 11.39 13.12
N ARG A 22 7.19 10.80 13.00
CA ARG A 22 6.62 10.45 11.68
C ARG A 22 6.36 11.66 10.80
N PHE A 23 5.95 12.78 11.39
CA PHE A 23 5.75 14.02 10.67
C PHE A 23 7.09 14.66 10.25
N ALA A 24 8.10 14.63 11.12
CA ALA A 24 9.38 15.29 10.90
C ALA A 24 10.41 14.45 10.11
N THR A 25 10.33 13.12 10.17
CA THR A 25 11.33 12.21 9.60
C THR A 25 10.71 11.19 8.65
N THR A 26 11.51 10.70 7.69
CA THR A 26 11.07 9.63 6.78
C THR A 26 11.21 8.28 7.47
N LEU A 27 10.08 7.66 7.82
CA LEU A 27 10.08 6.31 8.37
C LEU A 27 9.83 5.28 7.27
N LEU A 28 10.54 4.15 7.36
CA LEU A 28 10.37 2.96 6.50
C LEU A 28 10.59 3.19 5.00
N GLY A 29 11.27 4.28 4.61
CA GLY A 29 11.52 4.58 3.19
C GLY A 29 10.31 5.16 2.45
N HIS A 30 9.25 5.54 3.18
CA HIS A 30 8.10 6.28 2.63
C HIS A 30 8.37 7.79 2.51
N GLY A 31 9.56 8.15 2.05
CA GLY A 31 9.84 9.53 1.65
C GLY A 31 9.11 9.81 0.34
N GLY A 32 8.24 10.82 0.34
CA GLY A 32 7.60 11.31 -0.89
C GLY A 32 7.95 12.77 -1.11
N GLY A 33 8.31 13.12 -2.34
CA GLY A 33 8.55 14.51 -2.73
C GLY A 33 7.28 15.37 -2.67
N PRO A 34 7.38 16.69 -2.92
CA PRO A 34 6.24 17.61 -2.84
C PRO A 34 5.12 17.27 -3.83
N ILE A 35 5.43 16.58 -4.94
CA ILE A 35 4.45 16.16 -5.95
C ILE A 35 3.71 14.85 -5.60
N PHE A 36 4.04 14.20 -4.48
CA PHE A 36 3.51 12.87 -4.14
C PHE A 36 1.98 12.82 -4.14
N TYR A 37 1.33 13.72 -3.40
CA TYR A 37 -0.14 13.74 -3.33
C TYR A 37 -0.80 14.25 -4.61
N ILE A 38 -0.10 15.04 -5.42
CA ILE A 38 -0.58 15.44 -6.75
C ILE A 38 -0.73 14.20 -7.63
N VAL A 39 0.28 13.33 -7.68
CA VAL A 39 0.23 12.08 -8.45
C VAL A 39 -0.81 11.11 -7.90
N VAL A 40 -0.89 10.96 -6.57
CA VAL A 40 -1.88 10.08 -5.92
C VAL A 40 -3.31 10.53 -6.25
N LEU A 41 -3.61 11.82 -6.17
CA LEU A 41 -4.94 12.35 -6.49
C LEU A 41 -5.22 12.31 -7.99
N ALA A 42 -4.22 12.57 -8.84
CA ALA A 42 -4.37 12.49 -10.29
C ALA A 42 -4.80 11.10 -10.75
N LEU A 43 -4.16 10.05 -10.22
CA LEU A 43 -4.47 8.64 -10.53
C LEU A 43 -5.72 8.14 -9.80
N GLY A 44 -5.86 8.47 -8.51
CA GLY A 44 -6.96 7.96 -7.68
C GLY A 44 -8.33 8.55 -8.02
N LEU A 45 -8.36 9.74 -8.62
CA LEU A 45 -9.59 10.40 -9.07
C LEU A 45 -9.72 10.40 -10.60
N PHE A 46 -8.83 9.73 -11.34
CA PHE A 46 -8.94 9.67 -12.80
C PHE A 46 -10.28 9.02 -13.22
N PRO A 47 -10.96 9.52 -14.27
CA PRO A 47 -10.63 10.68 -15.10
C PRO A 47 -11.09 12.04 -14.52
N LEU A 48 -11.87 12.06 -13.42
CA LEU A 48 -12.40 13.29 -12.80
C LEU A 48 -11.31 14.24 -12.26
N SER A 49 -10.10 13.75 -12.03
CA SER A 49 -8.96 14.52 -11.53
C SER A 49 -8.65 15.77 -12.37
N VAL A 50 -8.95 15.75 -13.67
CA VAL A 50 -8.68 16.88 -14.59
C VAL A 50 -9.60 18.09 -14.40
N VAL A 51 -10.71 17.88 -13.68
CA VAL A 51 -11.70 18.89 -13.35
C VAL A 51 -11.37 19.59 -12.03
N VAL A 52 -10.56 18.95 -11.17
CA VAL A 52 -10.15 19.49 -9.87
C VAL A 52 -9.53 20.89 -9.98
N PRO A 53 -8.58 21.19 -10.89
CA PRO A 53 -8.00 22.54 -10.99
C PRO A 53 -9.03 23.64 -11.26
N ARG A 54 -10.08 23.32 -12.02
CA ARG A 54 -11.16 24.25 -12.31
C ARG A 54 -12.03 24.50 -11.09
N GLY A 55 -12.42 23.44 -10.37
CA GLY A 55 -13.14 23.57 -9.09
C GLY A 55 -12.34 24.37 -8.06
N LEU A 56 -11.03 24.17 -7.99
CA LEU A 56 -10.13 24.96 -7.14
C LEU A 56 -10.11 26.44 -7.55
N GLY A 57 -10.11 26.73 -8.85
CA GLY A 57 -10.20 28.10 -9.38
C GLY A 57 -11.51 28.79 -8.99
N GLN A 58 -12.64 28.07 -9.03
CA GLN A 58 -13.93 28.58 -8.55
C GLN A 58 -13.90 28.84 -7.04
N GLY A 59 -13.37 27.90 -6.24
CA GLY A 59 -13.18 28.08 -4.79
C GLY A 59 -12.34 29.32 -4.45
N PHE A 60 -11.25 29.55 -5.19
CA PHE A 60 -10.44 30.76 -5.05
C PHE A 60 -11.20 32.04 -5.45
N GLY A 61 -12.00 31.98 -6.51
CA GLY A 61 -12.90 33.07 -6.91
C GLY A 61 -13.90 33.43 -5.82
N TYR A 62 -14.50 32.44 -5.16
CA TYR A 62 -15.42 32.65 -4.04
C TYR A 62 -14.72 33.25 -2.82
N LEU A 63 -13.49 32.80 -2.51
CA LEU A 63 -12.68 33.40 -1.47
C LEU A 63 -12.45 34.90 -1.74
N LYS A 64 -12.08 35.26 -2.97
CA LYS A 64 -11.89 36.66 -3.39
C LYS A 64 -13.19 37.47 -3.28
N SER A 65 -14.32 36.90 -3.69
CA SER A 65 -15.64 37.54 -3.56
C SER A 65 -16.00 37.82 -2.09
N CYS A 66 -15.74 36.88 -1.18
CA CYS A 66 -15.90 37.10 0.25
C CYS A 66 -15.04 38.25 0.78
N TYR A 67 -13.75 38.30 0.41
CA TYR A 67 -12.86 39.40 0.81
C TYR A 67 -13.32 40.77 0.27
N GLN A 68 -14.02 40.80 -0.86
CA GLN A 68 -14.62 42.00 -1.44
C GLN A 68 -15.98 42.37 -0.84
N GLY A 69 -16.44 41.66 0.19
CA GLY A 69 -17.73 41.92 0.86
C GLY A 69 -18.96 41.46 0.07
N LYS A 70 -18.80 40.60 -0.94
CA LYS A 70 -19.94 40.05 -1.69
C LYS A 70 -20.59 38.93 -0.89
N GLU A 71 -21.92 38.92 -0.86
CA GLU A 71 -22.68 37.81 -0.31
C GLU A 71 -22.58 36.59 -1.22
N LEU A 72 -22.19 35.45 -0.65
CA LEU A 72 -22.17 34.16 -1.33
C LEU A 72 -23.49 33.42 -1.10
N GLY A 73 -23.98 32.77 -2.16
CA GLY A 73 -25.07 31.79 -2.06
C GLY A 73 -24.65 30.52 -1.31
N LEU A 74 -25.61 29.69 -0.91
CA LEU A 74 -25.36 28.47 -0.12
C LEU A 74 -24.36 27.51 -0.81
N GLY A 75 -24.53 27.27 -2.11
CA GLY A 75 -23.64 26.39 -2.88
C GLY A 75 -22.21 26.92 -2.95
N GLU A 76 -22.04 28.23 -3.09
CA GLU A 76 -20.71 28.88 -3.14
C GLU A 76 -20.01 28.82 -1.78
N ARG A 77 -20.75 29.00 -0.68
CA ARG A 77 -20.23 28.82 0.69
C ARG A 77 -19.77 27.37 0.93
N LEU A 78 -20.54 26.40 0.44
CA LEU A 78 -20.18 24.98 0.55
C LEU A 78 -18.90 24.68 -0.25
N THR A 79 -18.79 25.18 -1.48
CA THR A 79 -17.56 25.04 -2.29
C THR A 79 -16.38 25.74 -1.64
N LEU A 80 -16.56 26.92 -1.06
CA LEU A 80 -15.51 27.64 -0.35
C LEU A 80 -15.03 26.86 0.89
N PHE A 81 -15.96 26.31 1.67
CA PHE A 81 -15.62 25.44 2.81
C PHE A 81 -14.83 24.20 2.37
N ALA A 82 -15.26 23.55 1.29
CA ALA A 82 -14.56 22.40 0.72
C ALA A 82 -13.16 22.78 0.22
N PHE A 83 -13.02 23.91 -0.46
CA PHE A 83 -11.74 24.45 -0.94
C PHE A 83 -10.76 24.68 0.21
N VAL A 84 -11.16 25.40 1.26
CA VAL A 84 -10.31 25.68 2.42
C VAL A 84 -9.93 24.39 3.15
N SER A 85 -10.90 23.50 3.39
CA SER A 85 -10.67 22.23 4.08
C SER A 85 -9.73 21.31 3.30
N PHE A 86 -9.93 21.22 1.98
CA PHE A 86 -9.04 20.48 1.08
C PHE A 86 -7.62 21.03 1.14
N LEU A 87 -7.45 22.35 0.97
CA LEU A 87 -6.11 22.97 0.98
C LEU A 87 -5.39 22.75 2.30
N TRP A 88 -6.09 22.89 3.43
CA TRP A 88 -5.52 22.64 4.74
C TRP A 88 -4.98 21.21 4.86
N ILE A 89 -5.81 20.20 4.53
CA ILE A 89 -5.41 18.79 4.60
C ILE A 89 -4.28 18.49 3.61
N PHE A 90 -4.42 18.95 2.36
CA PHE A 90 -3.46 18.71 1.30
C PHE A 90 -2.08 19.29 1.63
N LEU A 91 -2.01 20.55 2.08
CA LEU A 91 -0.76 21.21 2.43
C LEU A 91 -0.11 20.57 3.65
N LEU A 92 -0.90 20.29 4.71
CA LEU A 92 -0.39 19.64 5.92
C LEU A 92 0.26 18.29 5.60
N LEU A 93 -0.39 17.46 4.79
CA LEU A 93 0.14 16.15 4.40
C LEU A 93 1.31 16.27 3.42
N THR A 94 1.29 17.25 2.53
CA THR A 94 2.40 17.49 1.59
C THR A 94 3.68 17.89 2.31
N VAL A 95 3.58 18.67 3.40
CA VAL A 95 4.71 19.06 4.24
C VAL A 95 5.23 17.89 5.09
N ALA A 96 4.38 16.94 5.48
CA ALA A 96 4.79 15.78 6.28
C ALA A 96 5.90 14.95 5.61
N ALA A 97 6.92 14.55 6.38
CA ALA A 97 8.06 13.78 5.87
C ALA A 97 7.67 12.36 5.44
N THR A 98 6.91 11.64 6.28
CA THR A 98 6.39 10.30 5.94
C THR A 98 5.07 10.43 5.18
N LYS A 99 5.02 9.93 3.94
CA LYS A 99 3.81 9.98 3.10
C LYS A 99 3.29 8.59 2.78
N GLN A 100 2.01 8.35 3.08
CA GLN A 100 1.29 7.15 2.65
C GLN A 100 0.10 7.52 1.76
N ILE A 101 -0.21 6.64 0.80
CA ILE A 101 -1.27 6.85 -0.19
C ILE A 101 -2.62 7.07 0.50
N ASN A 102 -2.91 6.33 1.57
CA ASN A 102 -4.16 6.41 2.31
C ASN A 102 -4.30 7.64 3.22
N TYR A 103 -3.23 8.41 3.47
CA TYR A 103 -3.33 9.58 4.35
C TYR A 103 -4.18 10.71 3.76
N ILE A 104 -4.29 10.78 2.43
CA ILE A 104 -5.08 11.83 1.75
C ILE A 104 -6.59 11.52 1.71
N VAL A 105 -7.01 10.33 2.13
CA VAL A 105 -8.43 9.90 2.09
C VAL A 105 -9.39 10.89 2.77
N PRO A 106 -9.06 11.53 3.92
CA PRO A 106 -9.91 12.55 4.52
C PRO A 106 -10.18 13.77 3.63
N ALA A 107 -9.37 14.02 2.59
CA ALA A 107 -9.54 15.11 1.64
C ALA A 107 -10.61 14.80 0.56
N ILE A 108 -10.95 13.53 0.37
CA ILE A 108 -11.81 13.06 -0.74
C ILE A 108 -13.23 13.64 -0.71
N PRO A 109 -13.93 13.74 0.44
CA PRO A 109 -15.27 14.36 0.47
C PRO A 109 -15.27 15.82 -0.01
N PHE A 110 -14.24 16.59 0.35
CA PHE A 110 -14.09 17.97 -0.10
C PHE A 110 -13.78 18.04 -1.60
N LEU A 111 -12.92 17.15 -2.09
CA LEU A 111 -12.64 17.03 -3.52
C LEU A 111 -13.89 16.65 -4.33
N ALA A 112 -14.80 15.83 -3.80
CA ALA A 112 -16.05 15.49 -4.48
C ALA A 112 -16.92 16.74 -4.71
N ILE A 113 -17.01 17.64 -3.72
CA ILE A 113 -17.72 18.93 -3.84
C ILE A 113 -17.02 19.82 -4.88
N ILE A 114 -15.69 19.92 -4.82
CA ILE A 114 -14.88 20.72 -5.77
C ILE A 114 -15.05 20.19 -7.20
N ILE A 115 -15.06 18.87 -7.39
CA ILE A 115 -15.30 18.23 -8.68
C ILE A 115 -16.72 18.54 -9.17
N ALA A 116 -17.73 18.43 -8.30
CA ALA A 116 -19.11 18.74 -8.67
C ALA A 116 -19.27 20.19 -9.16
N GLU A 117 -18.63 21.15 -8.48
CA GLU A 117 -18.58 22.55 -8.90
C GLU A 117 -17.89 22.71 -10.26
N GLY A 118 -16.77 22.01 -10.47
CA GLY A 118 -16.03 22.02 -11.73
C GLY A 118 -16.72 21.26 -12.87
N LEU A 119 -17.76 20.46 -12.60
CA LEU A 119 -18.54 19.71 -13.60
C LEU A 119 -19.84 20.41 -14.04
N LYS A 120 -20.19 21.56 -13.47
CA LYS A 120 -21.43 22.28 -13.82
C LYS A 120 -21.56 22.51 -15.33
N GLU A 121 -22.79 22.32 -15.83
CA GLU A 121 -23.14 22.37 -17.25
C GLU A 121 -22.79 23.71 -17.92
N GLY A 122 -22.50 23.68 -19.22
CA GLY A 122 -22.18 24.87 -20.03
C GLY A 122 -20.71 25.30 -19.99
N GLN A 123 -19.85 24.61 -19.26
CA GLN A 123 -18.43 24.95 -19.14
C GLN A 123 -17.57 23.83 -19.73
N GLU A 124 -16.96 24.07 -20.90
CA GLU A 124 -16.10 23.09 -21.56
C GLU A 124 -14.74 22.91 -20.86
N LEU A 125 -14.11 21.75 -21.06
CA LEU A 125 -12.72 21.54 -20.64
C LEU A 125 -11.80 22.42 -21.48
N VAL A 126 -11.02 23.27 -20.80
CA VAL A 126 -9.97 24.09 -21.40
C VAL A 126 -8.83 23.20 -21.91
N GLY A 127 -8.08 23.65 -22.92
CA GLY A 127 -7.03 22.85 -23.59
C GLY A 127 -6.04 22.16 -22.64
N TRP A 128 -5.63 22.83 -21.55
CA TRP A 128 -4.73 22.24 -20.54
C TRP A 128 -5.36 21.06 -19.78
N SER A 129 -6.65 21.12 -19.42
CA SER A 129 -7.34 20.00 -18.76
C SER A 129 -7.46 18.79 -19.68
N ARG A 130 -7.66 19.01 -20.98
CA ARG A 130 -7.64 17.92 -21.98
C ARG A 130 -6.25 17.33 -22.12
N PHE A 131 -5.21 18.15 -22.16
CA PHE A 131 -3.82 17.66 -22.16
C PHE A 131 -3.53 16.80 -20.94
N LEU A 132 -3.87 17.28 -19.72
CA LEU A 132 -3.69 16.51 -18.49
C LEU A 132 -4.47 15.18 -18.52
N LEU A 133 -5.69 15.16 -19.07
CA LEU A 133 -6.47 13.94 -19.23
C LEU A 133 -5.71 12.89 -20.03
N PHE A 134 -5.19 13.26 -21.20
CA PHE A 134 -4.44 12.34 -22.05
C PHE A 134 -3.09 11.95 -21.43
N VAL A 135 -2.43 12.83 -20.69
CA VAL A 135 -1.19 12.50 -19.97
C VAL A 135 -1.46 11.44 -18.89
N VAL A 136 -2.51 11.61 -18.08
CA VAL A 136 -2.84 10.64 -17.03
C VAL A 136 -3.33 9.33 -17.64
N ALA A 137 -4.19 9.38 -18.67
CA ALA A 137 -4.61 8.20 -19.41
C ALA A 137 -3.41 7.46 -20.03
N ALA A 138 -2.49 8.17 -20.68
CA ALA A 138 -1.28 7.58 -21.24
C ALA A 138 -0.39 6.94 -20.15
N ALA A 139 -0.30 7.54 -18.97
CA ALA A 139 0.43 6.96 -17.84
C ALA A 139 -0.23 5.67 -17.32
N VAL A 140 -1.56 5.64 -17.20
CA VAL A 140 -2.33 4.45 -16.82
C VAL A 140 -2.20 3.36 -17.88
N GLY A 141 -2.38 3.71 -19.17
CA GLY A 141 -2.17 2.82 -20.30
C GLY A 141 -0.74 2.27 -20.37
N ALA A 142 0.28 3.10 -20.13
CA ALA A 142 1.66 2.65 -20.05
C ALA A 142 1.88 1.66 -18.89
N ALA A 143 1.31 1.92 -17.72
CA ALA A 143 1.36 0.99 -16.60
C ALA A 143 0.69 -0.34 -16.96
N ALA A 144 -0.46 -0.31 -17.64
CA ALA A 144 -1.14 -1.50 -18.14
C ALA A 144 -0.26 -2.28 -19.15
N LEU A 145 0.39 -1.59 -20.10
CA LEU A 145 1.31 -2.22 -21.06
C LEU A 145 2.53 -2.84 -20.38
N VAL A 146 3.07 -2.21 -19.34
CA VAL A 146 4.14 -2.81 -18.51
C VAL A 146 3.64 -4.08 -17.84
N LEU A 147 2.40 -4.13 -17.33
CA LEU A 147 1.85 -5.35 -16.75
C LEU A 147 1.65 -6.47 -17.77
N ILE A 148 1.32 -6.14 -19.02
CA ILE A 148 1.06 -7.12 -20.09
C ILE A 148 2.38 -7.65 -20.67
N PHE A 149 3.23 -6.74 -21.14
CA PHE A 149 4.43 -7.05 -21.94
C PHE A 149 5.73 -6.88 -21.15
N GLY A 150 5.78 -5.93 -20.22
CA GLY A 150 7.00 -5.58 -19.47
C GLY A 150 7.20 -6.39 -18.18
N LEU A 151 6.23 -7.21 -17.77
CA LEU A 151 6.24 -7.88 -16.46
C LEU A 151 7.48 -8.75 -16.27
N ASP A 152 7.86 -9.50 -17.31
CA ASP A 152 8.98 -10.44 -17.26
C ASP A 152 10.32 -9.71 -17.14
N ILE A 153 10.47 -8.58 -17.84
CA ILE A 153 11.65 -7.71 -17.77
C ILE A 153 11.75 -7.03 -16.39
N LEU A 154 10.63 -6.53 -15.88
CA LEU A 154 10.54 -5.94 -14.54
C LEU A 154 10.94 -6.98 -13.48
N TRP A 155 10.49 -8.22 -13.63
CA TRP A 155 10.76 -9.30 -12.68
C TRP A 155 12.21 -9.74 -12.66
N ALA A 156 12.85 -9.79 -13.82
CA ALA A 156 14.28 -10.10 -13.97
C ALA A 156 15.17 -9.05 -13.29
N ASN A 157 14.73 -7.79 -13.24
CA ASN A 157 15.48 -6.68 -12.63
C ASN A 157 15.06 -6.39 -11.18
N LEU A 158 14.16 -7.18 -10.61
CA LEU A 158 13.51 -6.87 -9.34
C LEU A 158 14.50 -6.81 -8.16
N ASP A 159 15.55 -7.61 -8.15
CA ASP A 159 16.57 -7.61 -7.08
C ASP A 159 17.35 -6.30 -7.01
N ARG A 160 17.45 -5.56 -8.12
CA ARG A 160 18.07 -4.21 -8.15
C ARG A 160 17.14 -3.15 -7.56
N LEU A 161 15.82 -3.39 -7.60
CA LEU A 161 14.78 -2.47 -7.15
C LEU A 161 14.40 -2.68 -5.68
N ILE A 162 14.46 -3.94 -5.20
CA ILE A 162 14.07 -4.29 -3.82
C ILE A 162 15.19 -3.91 -2.84
N ARG A 163 14.81 -3.20 -1.78
CA ARG A 163 15.65 -3.03 -0.59
C ARG A 163 15.17 -4.00 0.47
N PHE A 164 15.84 -5.14 0.63
CA PHE A 164 15.36 -6.24 1.49
C PHE A 164 14.96 -5.80 2.91
N ASP A 165 15.73 -4.90 3.54
CA ASP A 165 15.43 -4.41 4.87
C ASP A 165 14.28 -3.38 4.92
N SER A 166 13.91 -2.72 3.82
CA SER A 166 12.91 -1.64 3.79
C SER A 166 11.61 -2.02 3.09
N THR A 167 11.65 -2.91 2.10
CA THR A 167 10.46 -3.34 1.35
C THR A 167 9.59 -4.24 2.22
N GLU A 168 8.29 -3.99 2.33
CA GLU A 168 7.43 -4.80 3.20
C GLU A 168 6.96 -6.12 2.56
N TYR A 169 7.02 -6.22 1.23
CA TYR A 169 6.47 -7.34 0.46
C TYR A 169 7.56 -8.26 -0.07
N ALA A 170 7.40 -9.56 0.11
CA ALA A 170 8.25 -10.56 -0.53
C ALA A 170 7.66 -10.95 -1.88
N PHE A 171 8.45 -10.79 -2.94
CA PHE A 171 8.02 -11.10 -4.30
C PHE A 171 8.50 -12.51 -4.70
N PRO A 172 7.69 -13.31 -5.45
CA PRO A 172 8.09 -14.63 -5.93
C PRO A 172 9.33 -14.59 -6.84
N GLN A 173 9.98 -15.74 -7.01
CA GLN A 173 11.13 -15.87 -7.90
C GLN A 173 10.72 -15.69 -9.37
N SER A 174 9.63 -16.32 -9.78
CA SER A 174 9.03 -16.15 -11.12
C SER A 174 7.94 -15.07 -11.14
N PRO A 175 7.73 -14.40 -12.28
CA PRO A 175 6.68 -13.40 -12.43
C PRO A 175 5.29 -14.02 -12.27
N PRO A 176 4.37 -13.37 -11.54
CA PRO A 176 3.00 -13.84 -11.39
C PRO A 176 2.21 -13.56 -12.67
N HIS A 177 2.30 -14.43 -13.68
CA HIS A 177 1.66 -14.22 -14.98
C HIS A 177 0.12 -14.06 -14.92
N HIS A 178 -0.52 -14.54 -13.85
CA HIS A 178 -1.95 -14.31 -13.59
C HIS A 178 -2.31 -12.82 -13.37
N VAL A 179 -1.32 -11.93 -13.24
CA VAL A 179 -1.51 -10.47 -13.22
C VAL A 179 -1.67 -9.90 -14.64
N LYS A 180 -1.18 -10.56 -15.69
CA LYS A 180 -1.25 -10.05 -17.09
C LYS A 180 -2.69 -9.75 -17.56
N PRO A 181 -3.70 -10.62 -17.32
CA PRO A 181 -5.09 -10.32 -17.68
C PRO A 181 -5.64 -9.05 -17.03
N TRP A 182 -5.18 -8.71 -15.82
CA TRP A 182 -5.57 -7.48 -15.13
C TRP A 182 -4.95 -6.23 -15.76
N GLY A 183 -3.80 -6.35 -16.42
CA GLY A 183 -3.26 -5.29 -17.27
C GLY A 183 -4.18 -5.00 -18.46
N ILE A 184 -4.71 -6.05 -19.11
CA ILE A 184 -5.70 -5.91 -20.20
C ILE A 184 -6.98 -5.25 -19.67
N ALA A 185 -7.49 -5.72 -18.52
CA ALA A 185 -8.67 -5.15 -17.89
C ALA A 185 -8.48 -3.66 -17.54
N LEU A 186 -7.32 -3.30 -16.99
CA LEU A 186 -6.98 -1.90 -16.69
C LEU A 186 -6.97 -1.05 -17.96
N LEU A 187 -6.36 -1.53 -19.06
CA LEU A 187 -6.34 -0.82 -20.33
C LEU A 187 -7.74 -0.64 -20.93
N MET A 188 -8.58 -1.69 -20.89
CA MET A 188 -9.97 -1.59 -21.36
C MET A 188 -10.78 -0.58 -20.54
N VAL A 189 -10.67 -0.63 -19.21
CA VAL A 189 -11.39 0.28 -18.32
C VAL A 189 -10.92 1.73 -18.53
N ASP A 190 -9.62 1.95 -18.70
CA ASP A 190 -9.04 3.25 -19.02
C ASP A 190 -9.62 3.81 -20.33
N CYS A 191 -9.60 3.02 -21.41
CA CYS A 191 -10.19 3.40 -22.71
C CYS A 191 -11.69 3.71 -22.61
N ILE A 192 -12.47 2.87 -21.91
CA ILE A 192 -13.92 3.07 -21.75
C ILE A 192 -14.19 4.33 -20.91
N ALA A 193 -13.47 4.52 -19.80
CA ALA A 193 -13.59 5.71 -18.96
C ALA A 193 -13.27 6.98 -19.75
N LEU A 194 -12.20 6.96 -20.54
CA LEU A 194 -11.81 8.08 -21.40
C LEU A 194 -12.87 8.36 -22.47
N TRP A 195 -13.40 7.33 -23.14
CA TRP A 195 -14.47 7.47 -24.13
C TRP A 195 -15.77 8.03 -23.52
N LEU A 196 -16.15 7.56 -22.33
CA LEU A 196 -17.30 8.08 -21.60
C LEU A 196 -17.12 9.55 -21.23
N PHE A 197 -15.92 9.92 -20.76
CA PHE A 197 -15.60 11.26 -20.29
C PHE A 197 -15.50 12.28 -21.45
N VAL A 198 -14.87 11.92 -22.57
CA VAL A 198 -14.67 12.82 -23.73
C VAL A 198 -15.88 12.83 -24.67
N GLY A 199 -16.52 11.67 -24.89
CA GLY A 199 -17.55 11.52 -25.92
C GLY A 199 -18.92 12.07 -25.56
N GLY A 200 -19.11 12.65 -24.36
CA GLY A 200 -20.41 13.10 -23.87
C GLY A 200 -20.34 14.42 -23.12
N ARG A 201 -21.27 15.34 -23.43
CA ARG A 201 -21.41 16.65 -22.76
C ARG A 201 -22.25 16.59 -21.46
N GLY A 202 -22.66 15.39 -21.03
CA GLY A 202 -23.55 15.22 -19.88
C GLY A 202 -22.81 14.84 -18.60
N LEU A 203 -23.16 15.50 -17.50
CA LEU A 203 -22.63 15.24 -16.14
C LEU A 203 -22.73 13.76 -15.75
N LEU A 204 -23.81 13.08 -16.17
CA LEU A 204 -24.00 11.64 -15.94
C LEU A 204 -22.88 10.79 -16.56
N ARG A 205 -22.45 11.07 -17.80
CA ARG A 205 -21.39 10.28 -18.46
C ARG A 205 -20.03 10.48 -17.80
N GLN A 206 -19.72 11.71 -17.39
CA GLN A 206 -18.50 12.03 -16.67
C GLN A 206 -18.49 11.38 -15.29
N PHE A 207 -19.62 11.42 -14.57
CA PHE A 207 -19.78 10.70 -13.31
C PHE A 207 -19.60 9.18 -13.49
N LEU A 208 -20.26 8.57 -14.49
CA LEU A 208 -20.15 7.14 -14.78
C LEU A 208 -18.72 6.73 -15.13
N SER A 209 -17.96 7.58 -15.83
CA SER A 209 -16.55 7.31 -16.13
C SER A 209 -15.69 7.24 -14.86
N GLY A 210 -15.89 8.18 -13.93
CA GLY A 210 -15.23 8.21 -12.63
C GLY A 210 -15.61 7.01 -11.77
N LEU A 211 -16.90 6.68 -11.74
CA LEU A 211 -17.41 5.53 -11.00
C LEU A 211 -16.85 4.21 -11.54
N LEU A 212 -16.84 4.02 -12.86
CA LEU A 212 -16.30 2.82 -13.50
C LEU A 212 -14.82 2.63 -13.15
N PHE A 213 -14.01 3.65 -13.38
CA PHE A 213 -12.57 3.58 -13.14
C PHE A 213 -12.24 3.38 -11.66
N SER A 214 -12.87 4.17 -10.78
CA SER A 214 -12.64 4.08 -9.33
C SER A 214 -13.11 2.75 -8.75
N THR A 215 -14.25 2.22 -9.20
CA THR A 215 -14.75 0.92 -8.76
C THR A 215 -13.81 -0.20 -9.19
N PHE A 216 -13.40 -0.20 -10.46
CA PHE A 216 -12.42 -1.17 -10.94
C PHE A 216 -11.12 -1.10 -10.12
N LEU A 217 -10.58 0.10 -9.92
CA LEU A 217 -9.31 0.28 -9.23
C LEU A 217 -9.39 -0.14 -7.76
N VAL A 218 -10.38 0.36 -7.01
CA VAL A 218 -10.46 0.23 -5.55
C VAL A 218 -11.10 -1.09 -5.10
N ILE A 219 -12.10 -1.59 -5.84
CA ILE A 219 -12.86 -2.79 -5.44
C ILE A 219 -12.28 -4.06 -6.07
N LEU A 220 -11.70 -3.96 -7.27
CA LEU A 220 -11.22 -5.14 -8.00
C LEU A 220 -9.69 -5.22 -8.05
N PHE A 221 -9.04 -4.24 -8.69
CA PHE A 221 -7.61 -4.34 -9.01
C PHE A 221 -6.69 -4.24 -7.79
N LEU A 222 -6.85 -3.22 -6.94
CA LEU A 222 -6.02 -3.07 -5.73
C LEU A 222 -6.22 -4.23 -4.74
N PRO A 223 -7.45 -4.71 -4.46
CA PRO A 223 -7.66 -5.89 -3.63
C PRO A 223 -7.07 -7.16 -4.24
N PHE A 224 -7.12 -7.32 -5.56
CA PHE A 224 -6.43 -8.42 -6.25
C PHE A 224 -4.92 -8.37 -6.00
N LEU A 225 -4.27 -7.23 -6.25
CA LEU A 225 -2.83 -7.07 -5.97
C LEU A 225 -2.51 -7.32 -4.49
N ALA A 226 -3.37 -6.86 -3.58
CA ALA A 226 -3.21 -7.07 -2.15
C ALA A 226 -3.31 -8.57 -1.79
N ARG A 227 -4.25 -9.32 -2.38
CA ARG A 227 -4.35 -10.78 -2.19
C ARG A 227 -3.10 -11.49 -2.72
N THR A 228 -2.63 -11.13 -3.92
CA THR A 228 -1.44 -11.75 -4.52
C THR A 228 -0.17 -11.51 -3.69
N PHE A 229 0.09 -10.28 -3.23
CA PHE A 229 1.37 -9.93 -2.61
C PHE A 229 1.36 -9.84 -1.08
N GLN A 230 0.19 -9.63 -0.46
CA GLN A 230 0.06 -9.51 1.00
C GLN A 230 -0.59 -10.74 1.65
N GLY A 231 -1.52 -11.40 0.95
CA GLY A 231 -2.21 -12.61 1.41
C GLY A 231 -1.26 -13.70 1.92
N PRO A 232 -0.21 -14.08 1.17
CA PRO A 232 0.72 -15.14 1.57
C PRO A 232 1.38 -14.92 2.94
N ALA A 233 1.69 -13.67 3.29
CA ALA A 233 2.29 -13.34 4.58
C ALA A 233 1.31 -13.53 5.74
N LYS A 234 0.03 -13.17 5.51
CA LYS A 234 -1.04 -13.35 6.49
C LYS A 234 -1.27 -14.85 6.73
N GLU A 235 -1.44 -15.62 5.66
CA GLU A 235 -1.64 -17.07 5.73
C GLU A 235 -0.47 -17.75 6.46
N MET A 236 0.76 -17.42 6.09
CA MET A 236 1.95 -17.99 6.74
C MET A 236 2.03 -17.63 8.23
N ALA A 237 1.67 -16.40 8.62
CA ALA A 237 1.62 -16.03 10.03
C ALA A 237 0.53 -16.80 10.81
N GLN A 238 -0.62 -17.06 10.18
CA GLN A 238 -1.72 -17.84 10.78
C GLN A 238 -1.37 -19.33 10.90
N ASP A 239 -0.70 -19.90 9.91
CA ASP A 239 -0.19 -21.27 9.95
C ASP A 239 0.78 -21.46 11.12
N VAL A 240 1.77 -20.57 11.23
CA VAL A 240 2.75 -20.60 12.33
C VAL A 240 2.07 -20.44 13.68
N ARG A 241 1.10 -19.53 13.80
CA ARG A 241 0.32 -19.35 15.04
C ARG A 241 -0.32 -20.67 15.48
N THR A 242 -0.95 -21.39 14.57
CA THR A 242 -1.64 -22.66 14.87
C THR A 242 -0.65 -23.71 15.39
N VAL A 243 0.53 -23.79 14.77
CA VAL A 243 1.59 -24.71 15.18
C VAL A 243 2.14 -24.36 16.56
N ILE A 244 2.38 -23.08 16.85
CA ILE A 244 2.90 -22.62 18.15
C ILE A 244 1.88 -22.86 19.27
N HIS A 245 0.61 -22.51 19.08
CA HIS A 245 -0.42 -22.78 20.09
C HIS A 245 -0.48 -24.27 20.45
N GLY A 246 -0.32 -25.15 19.47
CA GLY A 246 -0.29 -26.59 19.71
C GLY A 246 0.97 -27.08 20.44
N GLU A 247 2.11 -26.37 20.34
CA GLU A 247 3.34 -26.70 21.08
C GLU A 247 3.28 -26.18 22.53
N GLU A 248 2.88 -24.92 22.70
CA GLU A 248 2.77 -24.29 24.02
C GLU A 248 1.70 -24.97 24.89
N SER A 249 0.58 -25.40 24.30
CA SER A 249 -0.48 -26.13 25.02
C SER A 249 -0.03 -27.51 25.52
N GLN A 250 1.01 -28.09 24.91
CA GLN A 250 1.56 -29.40 25.29
C GLN A 250 2.70 -29.27 26.33
N GLY A 251 2.95 -28.08 26.86
CA GLY A 251 4.09 -27.82 27.75
C GLY A 251 5.44 -27.92 27.03
N GLY A 252 5.43 -27.71 25.71
CA GLY A 252 6.57 -27.89 24.82
C GLY A 252 7.66 -26.83 24.97
N HIS A 253 8.61 -26.84 24.02
CA HIS A 253 9.78 -25.97 24.07
C HIS A 253 9.41 -24.51 23.76
N LYS A 254 10.16 -23.57 24.35
CA LYS A 254 10.04 -22.14 24.07
C LYS A 254 10.27 -21.87 22.57
N VAL A 255 9.29 -21.25 21.92
CA VAL A 255 9.38 -20.88 20.51
C VAL A 255 9.84 -19.43 20.36
N ARG A 256 10.89 -19.24 19.56
CA ARG A 256 11.42 -17.93 19.20
C ARG A 256 11.13 -17.64 17.74
N ILE A 257 10.65 -16.43 17.47
CA ILE A 257 10.26 -16.02 16.13
C ILE A 257 11.08 -14.83 15.69
N VAL A 258 11.69 -14.97 14.52
CA VAL A 258 12.62 -14.02 13.94
C VAL A 258 12.15 -13.66 12.54
N SER A 259 12.38 -12.42 12.10
CA SER A 259 12.37 -12.12 10.67
C SER A 259 13.76 -11.74 10.19
N PHE A 260 14.15 -12.25 9.02
CA PHE A 260 15.44 -11.95 8.40
C PHE A 260 15.22 -11.30 7.05
N GLY A 261 15.70 -10.06 6.89
CA GLY A 261 15.57 -9.33 5.61
C GLY A 261 14.14 -9.17 5.11
N LEU A 262 13.15 -9.26 6.00
CA LEU A 262 11.73 -9.03 5.73
C LEU A 262 11.17 -8.27 6.92
N TRP A 263 10.65 -7.06 6.70
CA TRP A 263 9.99 -6.31 7.75
C TRP A 263 8.54 -6.02 7.38
N LYS A 264 7.64 -6.80 7.97
CA LYS A 264 6.19 -6.67 7.76
C LYS A 264 5.48 -6.65 9.12
N PRO A 265 5.32 -5.47 9.74
CA PRO A 265 4.78 -5.34 11.10
C PRO A 265 3.42 -6.00 11.29
N SER A 266 2.56 -6.01 10.26
CA SER A 266 1.24 -6.63 10.32
C SER A 266 1.26 -8.13 10.62
N MET A 267 2.36 -8.84 10.37
CA MET A 267 2.48 -10.25 10.73
C MET A 267 2.42 -10.47 12.25
N ILE A 268 2.91 -9.53 13.07
CA ILE A 268 2.87 -9.62 14.54
C ILE A 268 1.42 -9.79 15.01
N PHE A 269 0.49 -9.06 14.38
CA PHE A 269 -0.94 -9.13 14.69
C PHE A 269 -1.54 -10.51 14.37
N TYR A 270 -1.29 -11.05 13.17
CA TYR A 270 -1.84 -12.34 12.76
C TYR A 270 -1.22 -13.51 13.51
N LEU A 271 0.07 -13.41 13.81
CA LEU A 271 0.85 -14.41 14.55
C LEU A 271 0.51 -14.43 16.04
N GLY A 272 0.15 -13.28 16.62
CA GLY A 272 -0.09 -13.14 18.06
C GLY A 272 1.17 -13.21 18.93
N HIS A 273 2.37 -13.17 18.32
CA HIS A 273 3.66 -13.28 19.01
C HIS A 273 4.61 -12.18 18.54
N PRO A 274 5.53 -11.72 19.41
CA PRO A 274 6.56 -10.77 19.02
C PRO A 274 7.52 -11.37 17.99
N ILE A 275 7.87 -10.60 16.97
CA ILE A 275 8.83 -11.00 15.93
C ILE A 275 10.10 -10.16 16.10
N LYS A 276 11.24 -10.82 16.37
CA LYS A 276 12.53 -10.14 16.45
C LYS A 276 13.07 -9.89 15.04
N ARG A 277 13.23 -8.63 14.67
CA ARG A 277 13.80 -8.25 13.37
C ARG A 277 15.33 -8.41 13.36
N ILE A 278 15.84 -9.12 12.36
CA ILE A 278 17.26 -9.20 12.03
C ILE A 278 17.47 -8.65 10.61
N LYS A 279 18.35 -7.65 10.50
CA LYS A 279 18.67 -7.03 9.22
C LYS A 279 19.62 -7.91 8.43
N VAL A 280 19.55 -7.84 7.10
CA VAL A 280 20.43 -8.62 6.20
C VAL A 280 21.92 -8.31 6.42
N LYS A 281 22.24 -7.10 6.91
CA LYS A 281 23.60 -6.67 7.27
C LYS A 281 24.18 -7.34 8.52
N HIS A 282 23.36 -7.99 9.34
CA HIS A 282 23.76 -8.61 10.62
C HIS A 282 23.46 -10.11 10.66
N PRO A 283 24.01 -10.90 9.72
CA PRO A 283 23.74 -12.32 9.66
C PRO A 283 24.21 -13.13 10.87
N GLU A 284 25.25 -12.68 11.55
CA GLU A 284 25.79 -13.31 12.76
C GLU A 284 24.72 -13.47 13.84
N ARG A 285 23.76 -12.53 13.91
CA ARG A 285 22.63 -12.59 14.84
C ARG A 285 21.63 -13.69 14.47
N LEU A 286 21.48 -13.98 13.18
CA LEU A 286 20.62 -15.07 12.72
C LEU A 286 21.25 -16.41 13.08
N ASN A 287 22.55 -16.57 12.86
CA ASN A 287 23.26 -17.80 13.23
C ASN A 287 23.15 -18.08 14.72
N LYS A 288 23.41 -17.08 15.55
CA LYS A 288 23.22 -17.20 16.99
C LYS A 288 21.79 -17.63 17.36
N ALA A 289 20.78 -17.06 16.70
CA ALA A 289 19.39 -17.43 16.96
C ALA A 289 19.05 -18.87 16.53
N LEU A 290 19.66 -19.39 15.46
CA LEU A 290 19.45 -20.75 14.96
C LEU A 290 20.21 -21.81 15.78
N SER A 291 21.37 -21.45 16.34
CA SER A 291 22.22 -22.33 17.15
C SER A 291 21.75 -22.50 18.60
N ASP A 292 20.85 -21.64 19.08
CA ASP A 292 20.25 -21.80 20.41
C ASP A 292 19.43 -23.10 20.50
N SER A 293 19.29 -23.64 21.72
CA SER A 293 18.50 -24.86 21.99
C SER A 293 17.00 -24.67 21.77
N ASP A 294 16.50 -23.45 21.72
CA ASP A 294 15.08 -23.14 21.53
C ASP A 294 14.61 -23.46 20.09
N ILE A 295 13.29 -23.63 19.91
CA ILE A 295 12.71 -23.72 18.56
C ILE A 295 12.80 -22.34 17.91
N CYS A 296 13.55 -22.20 16.82
CA CYS A 296 13.70 -20.93 16.13
C CYS A 296 13.00 -20.96 14.76
N ILE A 297 11.92 -20.18 14.64
CA ILE A 297 11.18 -19.98 13.39
C ILE A 297 11.60 -18.66 12.76
N VAL A 298 11.89 -18.68 11.46
CA VAL A 298 12.43 -17.56 10.70
C VAL A 298 11.52 -17.23 9.51
N PHE A 299 10.95 -16.04 9.52
CA PHE A 299 10.28 -15.43 8.36
C PHE A 299 11.29 -14.69 7.48
N THR A 300 11.34 -15.03 6.21
CA THR A 300 12.26 -14.42 5.26
C THR A 300 11.66 -14.44 3.84
N ARG A 301 12.48 -14.13 2.84
CA ARG A 301 12.11 -14.11 1.42
C ARG A 301 12.73 -15.28 0.71
N GLN A 302 12.02 -15.83 -0.26
CA GLN A 302 12.54 -16.88 -1.14
C GLN A 302 13.78 -16.41 -1.92
N ARG A 303 13.81 -15.14 -2.33
CA ARG A 303 14.97 -14.53 -3.01
C ARG A 303 16.24 -14.41 -2.15
N LEU A 304 16.13 -14.57 -0.83
CA LEU A 304 17.29 -14.57 0.08
C LEU A 304 17.84 -15.99 0.34
N LEU A 305 17.22 -17.05 -0.23
CA LEU A 305 17.55 -18.44 0.09
C LEU A 305 19.02 -18.79 -0.16
N GLU A 306 19.57 -18.42 -1.33
CA GLU A 306 20.98 -18.71 -1.63
C GLU A 306 21.94 -18.03 -0.66
N ARG A 307 21.64 -16.78 -0.29
CA ARG A 307 22.42 -16.04 0.70
C ARG A 307 22.28 -16.66 2.10
N LEU A 308 21.09 -17.14 2.45
CA LEU A 308 20.83 -17.80 3.72
C LEU A 308 21.65 -19.09 3.85
N HIS A 309 21.71 -19.95 2.83
CA HIS A 309 22.52 -21.16 2.90
C HIS A 309 24.01 -20.89 3.09
N LYS A 310 24.54 -19.82 2.48
CA LYS A 310 25.95 -19.42 2.65
C LYS A 310 26.26 -18.90 4.04
N VAL A 311 25.28 -18.24 4.64
CA VAL A 311 25.50 -17.39 5.80
C VAL A 311 24.98 -18.02 7.09
N ALA A 312 24.00 -18.91 6.99
CA ALA A 312 23.34 -19.62 8.08
C ALA A 312 23.16 -21.10 7.73
N PRO A 313 24.22 -21.93 7.86
CA PRO A 313 24.16 -23.34 7.48
C PRO A 313 23.16 -24.18 8.31
N GLY A 314 22.81 -23.71 9.52
CA GLY A 314 21.78 -24.33 10.37
C GLY A 314 20.33 -23.96 9.99
N PHE A 315 20.13 -23.24 8.89
CA PHE A 315 18.81 -22.85 8.40
C PHE A 315 18.22 -23.95 7.51
N TYR A 316 17.04 -24.42 7.88
CA TYR A 316 16.26 -25.38 7.10
C TYR A 316 14.97 -24.74 6.59
N VAL A 317 14.67 -24.98 5.32
CA VAL A 317 13.42 -24.57 4.70
C VAL A 317 12.27 -25.44 5.23
N ILE A 318 11.17 -24.78 5.61
CA ILE A 318 9.94 -25.42 6.09
C ILE A 318 8.85 -25.29 5.04
N LYS A 319 8.54 -24.06 4.60
CA LYS A 319 7.46 -23.78 3.64
C LYS A 319 7.77 -22.55 2.82
N THR A 320 7.37 -22.54 1.56
CA THR A 320 7.37 -21.36 0.68
C THR A 320 5.95 -21.00 0.30
N ASN A 321 5.61 -19.70 0.30
CA ASN A 321 4.33 -19.21 -0.20
C ASN A 321 4.53 -17.90 -0.97
N ASN A 322 4.42 -17.96 -2.30
CA ASN A 322 4.44 -16.82 -3.22
C ASN A 322 5.50 -15.73 -2.90
N GLY A 323 6.77 -16.13 -2.77
CA GLY A 323 7.90 -15.24 -2.47
C GLY A 323 8.26 -15.12 -0.99
N TYR A 324 7.35 -15.47 -0.08
CA TYR A 324 7.64 -15.61 1.34
C TYR A 324 8.24 -16.99 1.61
N LEU A 325 9.21 -17.03 2.52
CA LEU A 325 9.91 -18.24 2.92
C LEU A 325 9.84 -18.36 4.45
N LEU A 326 9.33 -19.50 4.90
CA LEU A 326 9.38 -19.95 6.28
C LEU A 326 10.50 -20.97 6.41
N GLY A 327 11.39 -20.74 7.36
CA GLY A 327 12.40 -21.72 7.75
C GLY A 327 12.69 -21.66 9.23
N GLY A 328 13.75 -22.32 9.64
CA GLY A 328 14.14 -22.38 11.05
C GLY A 328 15.28 -23.34 11.30
N ASN A 329 15.53 -23.67 12.56
CA ASN A 329 16.47 -24.73 12.93
C ASN A 329 15.83 -26.12 12.75
N LEU A 330 16.61 -27.17 12.97
CA LEU A 330 16.15 -28.55 12.78
C LEU A 330 14.92 -28.89 13.64
N ARG A 331 14.83 -28.35 14.86
CA ARG A 331 13.68 -28.52 15.76
C ARG A 331 12.43 -27.85 15.19
N ALA A 332 12.55 -26.64 14.67
CA ALA A 332 11.44 -25.98 13.98
C ALA A 332 10.97 -26.78 12.76
N LYS A 333 11.88 -27.38 11.99
CA LYS A 333 11.49 -28.28 10.89
C LYS A 333 10.70 -29.49 11.40
N GLY A 334 11.17 -30.13 12.47
CA GLY A 334 10.47 -31.27 13.10
C GLY A 334 9.06 -30.90 13.58
N LEU A 335 8.89 -29.72 14.18
CA LEU A 335 7.60 -29.23 14.66
C LEU A 335 6.54 -29.13 13.54
N PHE A 336 6.94 -28.71 12.34
CA PHE A 336 6.04 -28.60 11.19
C PHE A 336 5.86 -29.92 10.42
N GLN A 337 6.80 -30.87 10.55
CA GLN A 337 6.70 -32.19 9.93
C GLN A 337 5.81 -33.15 10.74
N GLY A 338 5.74 -33.01 12.07
CA GLY A 338 4.87 -33.82 12.94
C GLY A 338 3.40 -33.42 12.93
N LYS A 339 3.04 -32.33 12.23
CA LYS A 339 1.68 -31.77 12.15
C LYS A 339 1.43 -31.33 10.71
N GLU A 340 1.21 -32.28 9.78
CA GLU A 340 0.75 -31.92 8.43
C GLU A 340 -0.54 -31.07 8.55
N PRO A 341 -0.60 -29.87 7.94
CA PRO A 341 -1.84 -29.13 7.88
C PRO A 341 -2.80 -29.88 6.96
N LEU A 342 -3.99 -30.20 7.48
CA LEU A 342 -5.15 -30.67 6.70
C LEU A 342 -5.26 -29.85 5.42
N LYS A 343 -4.99 -30.52 4.29
CA LYS A 343 -5.36 -30.02 2.96
C LYS A 343 -6.86 -29.68 2.99
N LYS A 344 -7.21 -28.40 2.94
CA LYS A 344 -8.49 -28.04 2.34
C LYS A 344 -8.29 -28.02 0.83
N HIS A 345 -8.70 -29.11 0.21
CA HIS A 345 -9.01 -29.15 -1.21
C HIS A 345 -10.12 -28.13 -1.50
N ILE A 346 -9.82 -27.27 -2.49
CA ILE A 346 -10.71 -26.55 -3.41
C ILE A 346 -11.69 -25.56 -2.79
#